data_AF-A0A962FUK4-F1
#
_entry.id   AF-A0A962FUK4-F1
#
_cell.length_a   1.000
_cell.length_b   1.000
_cell.length_c   1.000
_cell.angle_alpha   90.00
_cell.angle_beta   90.00
_cell.angle_gamma   90.00
#
_symmetry.space_group_name_H-M   'P 1'
#
loop_
_entity.id
_entity.type
_entity.pdbx_description
1 polymer ?
#
loop_
_entity_poly.entity_id
_entity_poly.type
_entity_poly.pdbx_seq_one_letter_code
_entity_poly.pdbx_strand_id
1 'polypeptide(L)'
;MIGNMIQSFMAQRALRKWFSTPVGVAVKELAQKYFYGESILAGLSEETKNDRIVDLFRIFEAIEKSENQFLAYREQLASQAYAYAKYQVLCLTKDEKKEHPMFQDEKYISGELHKHIKEIADKKEEFQKIKWENDENLSDEDWISICNTRSALYLFYLNALNILRMQLNDYSEKKDWFKPLVRSMCIWAEDTYRSDIGLPSFLPGSLDGLKHSTFFNLVTNGHENPLYEFEKHHPKDFEEEASKEAV
;
A
#
# COMPACT_ATOMS: atom_id res chain seq x y z
N MET A 1 -2.16 -15.32 32.95
CA MET A 1 -1.11 -15.97 32.14
C MET A 1 -1.60 -17.19 31.35
N ILE A 2 -2.37 -18.12 31.94
CA ILE A 2 -2.86 -19.33 31.23
C ILE A 2 -3.83 -19.01 30.07
N GLY A 3 -4.68 -17.99 30.21
CA GLY A 3 -5.62 -17.56 29.16
C GLY A 3 -4.96 -17.08 27.86
N ASN A 4 -3.89 -16.27 27.95
CA ASN A 4 -3.15 -15.78 26.78
C ASN A 4 -2.41 -16.92 26.04
N MET A 5 -1.95 -17.92 26.78
CA MET A 5 -1.22 -19.07 26.22
C MET A 5 -2.16 -19.99 25.42
N ILE A 6 -3.40 -20.19 25.90
CA ILE A 6 -4.42 -20.98 25.21
C ILE A 6 -4.91 -20.27 23.93
N GLN A 7 -5.12 -18.95 23.99
CA GLN A 7 -5.49 -18.15 22.81
C GLN A 7 -4.39 -18.15 21.75
N SER A 8 -3.12 -18.02 22.15
CA SER A 8 -1.96 -18.12 21.25
C SER A 8 -1.87 -19.50 20.57
N PHE A 9 -2.08 -20.59 21.32
CA PHE A 9 -2.08 -21.94 20.76
C PHE A 9 -3.23 -22.20 19.76
N MET A 10 -4.45 -21.75 20.09
CA MET A 10 -5.60 -21.86 19.18
C MET A 10 -5.40 -21.03 17.90
N ALA A 11 -4.86 -19.82 18.02
CA ALA A 11 -4.52 -18.97 16.88
C ALA A 11 -3.46 -19.62 15.98
N GLN A 12 -2.41 -20.23 16.57
CA GLN A 12 -1.39 -20.96 15.79
C GLN A 12 -1.97 -22.17 15.05
N ARG A 13 -2.91 -22.91 15.64
CA ARG A 13 -3.57 -24.04 14.96
C ARG A 13 -4.45 -23.56 13.81
N ALA A 14 -5.24 -22.50 14.02
CA ALA A 14 -6.07 -21.90 12.99
C ALA A 14 -5.21 -21.39 11.82
N LEU A 15 -4.12 -20.69 12.13
CA LEU A 15 -3.14 -20.21 11.16
C LEU A 15 -2.54 -21.34 10.32
N ARG A 16 -2.10 -22.43 10.96
CA ARG A 16 -1.57 -23.61 10.25
C ARG A 16 -2.60 -24.23 9.30
N LYS A 17 -3.87 -24.30 9.72
CA LYS A 17 -4.97 -24.80 8.88
C LYS A 17 -5.25 -23.84 7.72
N TRP A 18 -5.20 -22.53 7.94
CA TRP A 18 -5.40 -21.55 6.88
C TRP A 18 -4.30 -21.61 5.83
N PHE A 19 -3.05 -21.82 6.24
CA PHE A 19 -1.91 -22.02 5.33
C PHE A 19 -1.99 -23.29 4.48
N SER A 20 -2.94 -24.20 4.72
CA SER A 20 -3.20 -25.33 3.83
C SER A 20 -4.24 -25.05 2.74
N THR A 21 -4.84 -23.85 2.73
CA THR A 21 -5.74 -23.42 1.64
C THR A 21 -4.91 -22.92 0.44
N PRO A 22 -5.46 -22.89 -0.79
CA PRO A 22 -4.73 -22.37 -1.95
C PRO A 22 -4.21 -20.93 -1.76
N VAL A 23 -5.06 -20.04 -1.23
CA VAL A 23 -4.67 -18.65 -0.89
C VAL A 23 -3.60 -18.65 0.20
N GLY A 24 -3.77 -19.46 1.24
CA GLY A 24 -2.79 -19.58 2.32
C GLY A 24 -1.41 -20.03 1.81
N VAL A 25 -1.35 -21.03 0.94
CA VAL A 25 -0.08 -21.49 0.34
C VAL A 25 0.60 -20.36 -0.43
N ALA A 26 -0.13 -19.66 -1.30
CA ALA A 26 0.42 -18.54 -2.07
C ALA A 26 0.89 -17.38 -1.17
N VAL A 27 0.15 -17.06 -0.10
CA VAL A 27 0.56 -16.05 0.88
C VAL A 27 1.79 -16.50 1.68
N LYS A 28 1.92 -17.79 1.99
CA LYS A 28 3.11 -18.34 2.65
C LYS A 28 4.36 -18.19 1.77
N GLU A 29 4.25 -18.46 0.48
CA GLU A 29 5.33 -18.23 -0.48
C GLU A 29 5.69 -16.74 -0.59
N LEU A 30 4.70 -15.86 -0.59
CA LEU A 30 4.91 -14.41 -0.55
C LEU A 30 5.65 -13.98 0.73
N ALA A 31 5.23 -14.49 1.89
CA ALA A 31 5.91 -14.23 3.16
C ALA A 31 7.36 -14.73 3.15
N GLN A 32 7.62 -15.90 2.56
CA GLN A 32 8.97 -16.41 2.37
C GLN A 32 9.83 -15.43 1.55
N LYS A 33 9.30 -14.93 0.43
CA LYS A 33 10.01 -13.96 -0.43
C LYS A 33 10.33 -12.66 0.31
N TYR A 34 9.38 -12.12 1.06
CA TYR A 34 9.54 -10.81 1.71
C TYR A 34 10.39 -10.87 2.99
N PHE A 35 10.18 -11.88 3.84
CA PHE A 35 10.81 -11.95 5.17
C PHE A 35 12.07 -12.82 5.24
N TYR A 36 12.34 -13.61 4.20
CA TYR A 36 13.47 -14.54 4.18
C TYR A 36 14.22 -14.56 2.84
N GLY A 37 13.85 -13.69 1.90
CA GLY A 37 14.57 -13.46 0.64
C GLY A 37 15.41 -12.18 0.67
N GLU A 38 15.72 -11.65 -0.51
CA GLU A 38 16.45 -10.39 -0.71
C GLU A 38 15.49 -9.19 -0.62
N SER A 39 15.05 -8.87 0.60
CA SER A 39 14.14 -7.76 0.90
C SER A 39 14.54 -7.09 2.20
N ILE A 40 14.25 -5.79 2.34
CA ILE A 40 14.52 -5.04 3.57
C ILE A 40 13.82 -5.66 4.80
N LEU A 41 12.70 -6.34 4.61
CA LEU A 41 11.98 -7.00 5.70
C LEU A 41 12.69 -8.27 6.20
N ALA A 42 13.69 -8.78 5.47
CA ALA A 42 14.47 -9.93 5.90
C ALA A 42 15.33 -9.64 7.15
N GLY A 43 15.71 -8.37 7.34
CA GLY A 43 16.46 -7.91 8.52
C GLY A 43 15.64 -7.76 9.79
N LEU A 44 14.31 -7.92 9.74
CA LEU A 44 13.46 -7.88 10.93
C LEU A 44 13.72 -9.07 11.86
N SER A 45 13.43 -8.91 13.16
CA SER A 45 13.50 -10.03 14.10
C SER A 45 12.45 -11.09 13.77
N GLU A 46 12.73 -12.35 14.13
CA GLU A 46 11.76 -13.44 13.93
C GLU A 46 10.44 -13.20 14.69
N GLU A 47 10.50 -12.55 15.86
CA GLU A 47 9.30 -12.13 16.59
C GLU A 47 8.46 -11.15 15.75
N THR A 48 9.07 -10.09 15.24
CA THR A 48 8.38 -9.11 14.39
C THR A 48 7.84 -9.74 13.11
N LYS A 49 8.60 -10.61 12.45
CA LYS A 49 8.11 -11.33 11.25
C LYS A 49 6.87 -12.14 11.55
N ASN A 50 6.87 -12.90 12.66
CA ASN A 50 5.72 -13.68 13.09
C ASN A 50 4.52 -12.80 13.43
N ASP A 51 4.73 -11.67 14.10
CA ASP A 51 3.65 -10.71 14.39
C ASP A 51 3.01 -10.17 13.10
N ARG A 52 3.81 -9.82 12.08
CA ARG A 52 3.27 -9.35 10.79
C ARG A 52 2.51 -10.43 10.02
N ILE A 53 2.94 -11.68 10.13
CA ILE A 53 2.20 -12.82 9.55
C ILE A 53 0.88 -13.03 10.29
N VAL A 54 0.86 -12.91 11.62
CA VAL A 54 -0.35 -13.01 12.44
C VAL A 54 -1.31 -11.84 12.15
N ASP A 55 -0.81 -10.61 12.02
CA ASP A 55 -1.59 -9.45 11.62
C ASP A 55 -2.26 -9.66 10.26
N LEU A 56 -1.50 -10.18 9.27
CA LEU A 56 -2.07 -10.50 7.97
C LEU A 56 -3.17 -11.57 8.08
N PHE A 57 -2.93 -12.64 8.83
CA PHE A 57 -3.95 -13.68 9.05
C PHE A 57 -5.23 -13.11 9.68
N ARG A 58 -5.12 -12.17 10.63
CA ARG A 58 -6.28 -11.50 11.22
C ARG A 58 -7.07 -10.68 10.19
N ILE A 59 -6.39 -10.03 9.24
CA ILE A 59 -7.06 -9.34 8.13
C ILE A 59 -7.88 -10.34 7.30
N PHE A 60 -7.29 -11.47 6.92
CA PHE A 60 -7.99 -12.52 6.17
C PHE A 60 -9.15 -13.13 6.96
N GLU A 61 -8.96 -13.40 8.25
CA GLU A 61 -10.01 -13.92 9.12
C GLU A 61 -11.17 -12.93 9.27
N ALA A 62 -10.88 -11.64 9.38
CA ALA A 62 -11.90 -10.59 9.43
C ALA A 62 -12.69 -10.50 8.11
N ILE A 63 -12.02 -10.60 6.97
CA ILE A 63 -12.67 -10.65 5.65
C ILE A 63 -13.58 -11.89 5.56
N GLU A 64 -13.08 -13.07 5.91
CA GLU A 64 -13.84 -14.33 5.83
C GLU A 64 -15.11 -14.29 6.70
N LYS A 65 -15.03 -13.68 7.89
CA LYS A 65 -16.15 -13.54 8.83
C LYS A 65 -17.10 -12.38 8.52
N SER A 66 -16.77 -11.52 7.55
CA SER A 66 -17.61 -10.37 7.22
C SER A 66 -18.90 -10.80 6.51
N GLU A 67 -19.96 -9.99 6.66
CA GLU A 67 -21.24 -10.24 5.98
C GLU A 67 -21.11 -10.14 4.46
N ASN A 68 -20.24 -9.24 3.98
CA ASN A 68 -19.92 -9.08 2.58
C ASN A 68 -18.41 -9.15 2.38
N GLN A 69 -17.94 -10.37 2.13
CA GLN A 69 -16.51 -10.66 1.91
C GLN A 69 -15.94 -9.83 0.77
N PHE A 70 -16.72 -9.59 -0.29
CA PHE A 70 -16.28 -8.83 -1.45
C PHE A 70 -15.97 -7.37 -1.12
N LEU A 71 -16.86 -6.70 -0.41
CA LEU A 71 -16.61 -5.33 0.04
C LEU A 71 -15.50 -5.27 1.09
N ALA A 72 -15.46 -6.22 2.02
CA ALA A 72 -14.47 -6.25 3.09
C ALA A 72 -13.03 -6.37 2.55
N TYR A 73 -12.76 -7.25 1.58
CA TYR A 73 -11.40 -7.34 1.04
C TYR A 73 -11.04 -6.10 0.20
N ARG A 74 -12.00 -5.51 -0.55
CA ARG A 74 -11.74 -4.30 -1.33
C ARG A 74 -11.42 -3.12 -0.43
N GLU A 75 -12.12 -2.97 0.69
CA GLU A 75 -11.81 -1.97 1.71
C GLU A 75 -10.41 -2.16 2.27
N GLN A 76 -10.04 -3.38 2.65
CA GLN A 76 -8.69 -3.69 3.13
C GLN A 76 -7.65 -3.41 2.06
N LEU A 77 -7.87 -3.82 0.81
CA LEU A 77 -6.92 -3.63 -0.30
C LEU A 77 -6.70 -2.14 -0.58
N ALA A 78 -7.77 -1.36 -0.68
CA ALA A 78 -7.67 0.09 -0.90
C ALA A 78 -6.95 0.78 0.28
N SER A 79 -7.26 0.35 1.51
CA SER A 79 -6.60 0.86 2.72
C SER A 79 -5.10 0.56 2.74
N GLN A 80 -4.69 -0.66 2.36
CA GLN A 80 -3.27 -1.01 2.24
C GLN A 80 -2.59 -0.27 1.08
N ALA A 81 -3.30 -0.02 -0.03
CA ALA A 81 -2.77 0.77 -1.15
C ALA A 81 -2.48 2.22 -0.73
N TYR A 82 -3.39 2.83 0.03
CA TYR A 82 -3.16 4.17 0.60
C TYR A 82 -2.05 4.16 1.65
N ALA A 83 -2.03 3.17 2.55
CA ALA A 83 -0.96 3.04 3.53
C ALA A 83 0.41 2.87 2.87
N TYR A 84 0.52 2.05 1.82
CA TYR A 84 1.72 1.94 1.00
C TYR A 84 2.12 3.29 0.40
N ALA A 85 1.19 3.97 -0.27
CA ALA A 85 1.43 5.24 -0.93
C ALA A 85 2.04 6.30 0.01
N LYS A 86 1.51 6.41 1.23
CA LYS A 86 2.00 7.36 2.25
C LYS A 86 3.48 7.22 2.57
N TYR A 87 4.02 6.00 2.59
CA TYR A 87 5.45 5.80 2.85
C TYR A 87 6.27 5.77 1.56
N GLN A 88 5.71 5.20 0.49
CA GLN A 88 6.39 5.06 -0.79
C GLN A 88 6.82 6.41 -1.37
N VAL A 89 5.94 7.41 -1.38
CA VAL A 89 6.29 8.73 -1.93
C VAL A 89 7.36 9.45 -1.09
N LEU A 90 7.45 9.12 0.20
CA LEU A 90 8.44 9.69 1.11
C LEU A 90 9.81 9.04 1.00
N CYS A 91 9.92 7.76 0.60
CA CYS A 91 11.21 7.11 0.45
C CYS A 91 11.70 7.00 -0.99
N LEU A 92 10.82 7.21 -1.98
CA LEU A 92 11.19 7.18 -3.39
C LEU A 92 12.16 8.32 -3.74
N THR A 93 13.32 7.95 -4.30
CA THR A 93 14.26 8.90 -4.88
C THR A 93 14.03 9.07 -6.38
N LYS A 94 14.58 10.15 -6.96
CA LYS A 94 14.55 10.37 -8.41
C LYS A 94 15.19 9.24 -9.22
N ASP A 95 16.27 8.65 -8.71
CA ASP A 95 16.98 7.60 -9.44
C ASP A 95 16.21 6.29 -9.39
N GLU A 96 15.68 5.91 -8.22
CA GLU A 96 14.77 4.76 -8.11
C GLU A 96 13.52 4.96 -8.96
N LYS A 97 12.96 6.17 -9.00
CA LYS A 97 11.79 6.48 -9.85
C LYS A 97 12.06 6.16 -11.32
N LYS A 98 13.21 6.54 -11.86
CA LYS A 98 13.57 6.31 -13.28
C LYS A 98 13.57 4.83 -13.65
N GLU A 99 13.87 3.96 -12.69
CA GLU A 99 13.91 2.50 -12.89
C GLU A 99 12.61 1.82 -12.44
N HIS A 100 11.69 2.55 -11.80
CA HIS A 100 10.49 1.97 -11.20
C HIS A 100 9.42 1.70 -12.27
N PRO A 101 8.98 0.44 -12.46
CA PRO A 101 8.05 0.07 -13.54
C PRO A 101 6.69 0.79 -13.51
N MET A 102 6.26 1.27 -12.34
CA MET A 102 4.99 2.00 -12.17
C MET A 102 5.15 3.53 -12.22
N PHE A 103 6.35 4.06 -11.93
CA PHE A 103 6.53 5.49 -11.64
C PHE A 103 7.49 6.21 -12.58
N GLN A 104 8.26 5.49 -13.41
CA GLN A 104 9.24 6.09 -14.33
C GLN A 104 8.65 7.22 -15.19
N ASP A 105 7.42 7.05 -15.68
CA ASP A 105 6.73 8.00 -16.56
C ASP A 105 5.70 8.87 -15.82
N GLU A 106 5.55 8.71 -14.49
CA GLU A 106 4.54 9.43 -13.73
C GLU A 106 5.01 10.85 -13.41
N LYS A 107 4.42 11.85 -14.07
CA LYS A 107 4.78 13.27 -13.93
C LYS A 107 4.33 13.88 -12.59
N TYR A 108 3.34 13.30 -11.92
CA TYR A 108 2.76 13.82 -10.69
C TYR A 108 3.43 13.32 -9.40
N ILE A 109 4.44 12.44 -9.50
CA ILE A 109 5.24 11.96 -8.36
C ILE A 109 6.69 12.46 -8.55
N SER A 110 7.27 13.22 -7.62
CA SER A 110 8.62 13.78 -7.83
C SER A 110 9.77 12.79 -7.62
N GLY A 111 9.66 11.96 -6.59
CA GLY A 111 10.85 11.33 -5.98
C GLY A 111 11.73 12.32 -5.20
N GLU A 112 11.18 13.41 -4.69
CA GLU A 112 11.91 14.45 -3.92
C GLU A 112 11.47 14.57 -2.46
N LEU A 113 10.31 14.02 -2.09
CA LEU A 113 9.78 14.18 -0.72
C LEU A 113 10.66 13.54 0.36
N HIS A 114 11.57 12.63 -0.01
CA HIS A 114 12.55 12.07 0.91
C HIS A 114 13.45 13.12 1.59
N LYS A 115 13.59 14.30 0.97
CA LYS A 115 14.34 15.44 1.54
C LYS A 115 13.54 16.23 2.58
N HIS A 116 12.24 15.97 2.68
CA HIS A 116 11.29 16.74 3.48
C HIS A 116 10.60 15.90 4.56
N ILE A 117 11.01 14.64 4.76
CA ILE A 117 10.35 13.71 5.69
C ILE A 117 10.24 14.32 7.09
N LYS A 118 11.28 14.99 7.60
CA LYS A 118 11.26 15.63 8.92
C LYS A 118 10.17 16.70 9.06
N GLU A 119 10.05 17.58 8.06
CA GLU A 119 9.03 18.65 8.07
C GLU A 119 7.61 18.05 7.99
N ILE A 120 7.44 17.00 7.18
CA ILE A 120 6.19 16.25 7.07
C ILE A 120 5.88 15.54 8.40
N ALA A 121 6.90 14.99 9.06
CA ALA A 121 6.77 14.28 10.32
C ALA A 121 6.31 15.18 11.46
N ASP A 122 6.64 16.47 11.43
CA ASP A 122 6.16 17.45 12.40
C ASP A 122 4.66 17.75 12.26
N LYS A 123 4.08 17.53 11.07
CA LYS A 123 2.69 17.90 10.75
C LYS A 123 1.69 16.75 10.81
N LYS A 124 2.14 15.49 10.78
CA LYS A 124 1.24 14.32 10.79
C LYS A 124 1.36 13.54 12.09
N GLU A 125 0.21 13.31 12.72
CA GLU A 125 0.07 12.55 13.96
C GLU A 125 0.75 11.17 13.88
N GLU A 126 0.62 10.47 12.75
CA GLU A 126 1.22 9.13 12.60
C GLU A 126 2.75 9.13 12.68
N PHE A 127 3.41 10.20 12.21
CA PHE A 127 4.85 10.36 12.30
C PHE A 127 5.28 10.93 13.65
N GLN A 128 4.46 11.78 14.27
CA GLN A 128 4.67 12.23 15.66
C GLN A 128 4.65 11.04 16.62
N LYS A 129 3.77 10.06 16.40
CA LYS A 129 3.79 8.79 17.14
C LYS A 129 5.09 8.03 16.97
N ILE A 130 5.65 7.98 15.76
CA ILE A 130 6.97 7.36 15.52
C ILE A 130 8.06 8.06 16.33
N LYS A 131 8.07 9.40 16.33
CA LYS A 131 9.02 10.17 17.15
C LYS A 131 8.89 9.82 18.64
N TRP A 132 7.66 9.67 19.13
CA TRP A 132 7.42 9.31 20.53
C TRP A 132 7.84 7.88 20.88
N GLU A 133 7.67 6.93 19.95
CA GLU A 133 8.08 5.52 20.13
C GLU A 133 9.59 5.32 19.97
N ASN A 134 10.31 6.29 19.41
CA ASN A 134 11.74 6.25 19.11
C ASN A 134 12.46 7.46 19.74
N ASP A 135 13.64 7.82 19.22
CA ASP A 135 14.30 9.08 19.57
C ASP A 135 13.58 10.24 18.86
N GLU A 136 13.45 11.39 19.53
CA GLU A 136 12.90 12.61 18.93
C GLU A 136 13.79 13.14 17.79
N ASN A 137 15.09 12.82 17.84
CA ASN A 137 16.12 13.32 16.92
C ASN A 137 16.57 12.28 15.87
N LEU A 138 15.62 11.58 15.24
CA LEU A 138 15.91 10.69 14.10
C LEU A 138 16.68 11.43 12.99
N SER A 139 17.74 10.79 12.48
CA SER A 139 18.49 11.29 11.32
C SER A 139 17.66 11.20 10.02
N ASP A 140 18.12 11.83 8.94
CA ASP A 140 17.45 11.70 7.63
C ASP A 140 17.50 10.25 7.13
N GLU A 141 18.61 9.56 7.38
CA GLU A 141 18.79 8.15 7.03
C GLU A 141 17.83 7.25 7.83
N ASP A 142 17.62 7.54 9.12
CA ASP A 142 16.63 6.80 9.94
C ASP A 142 15.22 6.97 9.38
N TRP A 143 14.83 8.20 9.03
CA TRP A 143 13.53 8.49 8.44
C TRP A 143 13.31 7.77 7.11
N ILE A 144 14.31 7.78 6.24
CA ILE A 144 14.29 7.07 4.96
C ILE A 144 14.17 5.56 5.21
N SER A 145 14.95 5.01 6.15
CA SER A 145 14.92 3.59 6.51
C SER A 145 13.55 3.15 7.06
N ILE A 146 12.95 3.97 7.93
CA ILE A 146 11.61 3.75 8.47
C ILE A 146 10.57 3.76 7.35
N CYS A 147 10.61 4.75 6.45
CA CYS A 147 9.68 4.85 5.34
C CYS A 147 9.84 3.68 4.36
N ASN A 148 11.08 3.29 4.02
CA ASN A 148 11.37 2.13 3.19
C ASN A 148 10.84 0.82 3.81
N THR A 149 11.10 0.62 5.11
CA THR A 149 10.63 -0.57 5.82
C THR A 149 9.11 -0.63 5.87
N ARG A 150 8.43 0.48 6.18
CA ARG A 150 6.97 0.56 6.20
C ARG A 150 6.37 0.40 4.81
N SER A 151 6.94 1.04 3.79
CA SER A 151 6.53 0.88 2.39
C SER A 151 6.60 -0.60 1.98
N ALA A 152 7.72 -1.28 2.23
CA ALA A 152 7.88 -2.70 1.93
C ALA A 152 6.86 -3.59 2.68
N LEU A 153 6.57 -3.27 3.93
CA LEU A 153 5.56 -3.99 4.72
C LEU A 153 4.15 -3.82 4.16
N TYR A 154 3.75 -2.60 3.81
CA TYR A 154 2.43 -2.36 3.21
C TYR A 154 2.33 -2.96 1.82
N LEU A 155 3.42 -2.96 1.05
CA LEU A 155 3.47 -3.65 -0.23
C LEU A 155 3.30 -5.17 -0.07
N PHE A 156 3.85 -5.77 0.99
CA PHE A 156 3.61 -7.16 1.35
C PHE A 156 2.11 -7.43 1.61
N TYR A 157 1.46 -6.63 2.44
CA TYR A 157 0.02 -6.78 2.72
C TYR A 157 -0.84 -6.56 1.47
N LEU A 158 -0.50 -5.55 0.67
CA LEU A 158 -1.19 -5.23 -0.56
C LEU A 158 -1.09 -6.38 -1.58
N ASN A 159 0.09 -6.98 -1.72
CA ASN A 159 0.29 -8.15 -2.60
C ASN A 159 -0.42 -9.40 -2.07
N ALA A 160 -0.49 -9.60 -0.75
CA ALA A 160 -1.26 -10.69 -0.17
C ALA A 160 -2.77 -10.54 -0.45
N LEU A 161 -3.30 -9.32 -0.34
CA LEU A 161 -4.70 -9.03 -0.69
C LEU A 161 -4.95 -9.13 -2.20
N ASN A 162 -3.96 -8.80 -3.04
CA ASN A 162 -4.07 -9.03 -4.47
C ASN A 162 -4.16 -10.52 -4.82
N ILE A 163 -3.48 -11.42 -4.09
CA ILE A 163 -3.68 -12.88 -4.24
C ILE A 163 -5.14 -13.26 -3.98
N LEU A 164 -5.75 -12.72 -2.93
CA LEU A 164 -7.18 -12.95 -2.64
C LEU A 164 -8.07 -12.42 -3.75
N ARG A 165 -7.80 -11.20 -4.23
CA ARG A 165 -8.52 -10.57 -5.33
C ARG A 165 -8.49 -11.43 -6.60
N MET A 166 -7.34 -12.00 -6.95
CA MET A 166 -7.22 -12.93 -8.08
C MET A 166 -8.06 -14.19 -7.86
N GLN A 167 -8.06 -14.76 -6.65
CA GLN A 167 -8.88 -15.93 -6.29
C GLN A 167 -10.38 -15.65 -6.41
N LEU A 168 -10.81 -14.41 -6.11
CA LEU A 168 -12.20 -13.96 -6.22
C LEU A 168 -12.57 -13.53 -7.65
N ASN A 169 -11.65 -13.67 -8.62
CA ASN A 169 -11.81 -13.23 -10.00
C ASN A 169 -12.19 -11.75 -10.15
N ASP A 170 -11.78 -10.89 -9.19
CA ASP A 170 -12.00 -9.45 -9.30
C ASP A 170 -10.84 -8.76 -10.02
N TYR A 171 -10.57 -9.22 -11.23
CA TYR A 171 -9.54 -8.68 -12.09
C TYR A 171 -9.97 -8.72 -13.55
N SER A 172 -9.29 -7.95 -14.38
CA SER A 172 -9.56 -7.87 -15.81
C SER A 172 -8.25 -8.08 -16.57
N GLU A 173 -8.23 -9.09 -17.44
CA GLU A 173 -7.08 -9.37 -18.30
C GLU A 173 -6.81 -8.24 -19.31
N LYS A 174 -7.86 -7.49 -19.69
CA LYS A 174 -7.76 -6.40 -20.67
C LYS A 174 -7.31 -5.10 -20.03
N LYS A 175 -7.94 -4.73 -18.92
CA LYS A 175 -7.71 -3.43 -18.27
C LYS A 175 -7.99 -3.53 -16.77
N ASP A 176 -6.92 -3.72 -16.03
CA ASP A 176 -6.97 -4.01 -14.60
C ASP A 176 -6.94 -2.74 -13.74
N TRP A 177 -7.75 -2.69 -12.69
CA TRP A 177 -7.88 -1.52 -11.83
C TRP A 177 -6.84 -1.45 -10.69
N PHE A 178 -6.15 -2.55 -10.38
CA PHE A 178 -5.28 -2.64 -9.20
C PHE A 178 -4.07 -1.69 -9.28
N LYS A 179 -3.28 -1.76 -10.36
CA LYS A 179 -2.11 -0.88 -10.53
C LYS A 179 -2.51 0.61 -10.63
N PRO A 180 -3.55 0.99 -11.41
CA PRO A 180 -4.05 2.36 -11.42
C PRO A 180 -4.52 2.89 -10.06
N LEU A 181 -5.11 2.04 -9.21
CA LEU A 181 -5.44 2.40 -7.83
C LEU A 181 -4.18 2.76 -7.04
N VAL A 182 -3.16 1.88 -7.05
CA VAL A 182 -1.90 2.11 -6.32
C VAL A 182 -1.22 3.39 -6.77
N ARG A 183 -1.14 3.60 -8.09
CA ARG A 183 -0.62 4.82 -8.70
C ARG A 183 -1.40 6.06 -8.23
N SER A 184 -2.72 6.02 -8.28
CA SER A 184 -3.58 7.13 -7.85
C SER A 184 -3.41 7.45 -6.37
N MET A 185 -3.26 6.44 -5.51
CA MET A 185 -2.98 6.66 -4.09
C MET A 185 -1.62 7.34 -3.89
N CYS A 186 -0.60 6.99 -4.67
CA CYS A 186 0.71 7.66 -4.61
C CYS A 186 0.62 9.12 -5.08
N ILE A 187 -0.09 9.40 -6.17
CA ILE A 187 -0.31 10.77 -6.65
C ILE A 187 -1.02 11.60 -5.58
N TRP A 188 -2.07 11.05 -4.97
CA TRP A 188 -2.81 11.73 -3.91
C TRP A 188 -1.95 11.97 -2.66
N ALA A 189 -1.15 10.99 -2.24
CA ALA A 189 -0.25 11.12 -1.09
C ALA A 189 0.85 12.17 -1.35
N GLU A 190 1.46 12.17 -2.53
CA GLU A 190 2.43 13.19 -2.94
C GLU A 190 1.83 14.59 -2.85
N ASP A 191 0.68 14.82 -3.49
CA ASP A 191 0.01 16.12 -3.50
C ASP A 191 -0.38 16.59 -2.09
N THR A 192 -0.90 15.67 -1.28
CA THR A 192 -1.25 15.94 0.13
C THR A 192 -0.04 16.42 0.91
N TYR A 193 1.06 15.67 0.88
CA TYR A 193 2.26 16.05 1.61
C TYR A 193 2.84 17.36 1.11
N ARG A 194 2.94 17.56 -0.20
CA ARG A 194 3.42 18.83 -0.78
C ARG A 194 2.58 20.00 -0.29
N SER A 195 1.26 19.87 -0.30
CA SER A 195 0.35 20.89 0.23
C SER A 195 0.59 21.15 1.71
N ASP A 196 0.75 20.12 2.54
CA ASP A 196 0.98 20.27 3.99
C ASP A 196 2.24 21.08 4.31
N ILE A 197 3.29 20.92 3.50
CA ILE A 197 4.58 21.63 3.65
C ILE A 197 4.75 22.84 2.73
N GLY A 198 3.69 23.25 2.02
CA GLY A 198 3.71 24.44 1.16
C GLY A 198 4.60 24.31 -0.08
N LEU A 199 4.91 23.08 -0.51
CA LEU A 199 5.56 22.82 -1.79
C LEU A 199 4.54 22.95 -2.94
N PRO A 200 4.95 23.42 -4.14
CA PRO A 200 4.05 23.51 -5.29
C PRO A 200 3.52 22.14 -5.72
N SER A 201 2.22 22.01 -5.98
CA SER A 201 1.64 20.79 -6.58
C SER A 201 2.16 20.56 -8.00
N PHE A 202 2.26 19.29 -8.41
CA PHE A 202 2.50 18.92 -9.82
C PHE A 202 1.21 18.68 -10.60
N LEU A 203 0.07 18.64 -9.90
CA LEU A 203 -1.21 18.51 -10.55
C LEU A 203 -1.62 19.85 -11.18
N PRO A 204 -2.29 19.82 -12.35
CA PRO A 204 -2.65 21.05 -13.06
C PRO A 204 -3.75 21.84 -12.35
N GLY A 205 -4.66 21.18 -11.63
CA GLY A 205 -5.75 21.78 -10.87
C GLY A 205 -5.62 21.56 -9.36
N SER A 206 -6.03 22.56 -8.57
CA SER A 206 -6.00 22.51 -7.11
C SER A 206 -6.92 21.48 -6.46
N LEU A 207 -7.87 20.92 -7.22
CA LEU A 207 -8.79 19.87 -6.76
C LEU A 207 -8.43 18.50 -7.34
N ASP A 208 -7.36 18.40 -8.14
CA ASP A 208 -7.04 17.17 -8.84
C ASP A 208 -6.53 16.07 -7.89
N GLY A 209 -5.91 16.45 -6.77
CA GLY A 209 -5.54 15.49 -5.71
C GLY A 209 -6.77 14.77 -5.16
N LEU A 210 -7.88 15.50 -4.97
CA LEU A 210 -9.15 14.93 -4.52
C LEU A 210 -9.74 13.98 -5.55
N LYS A 211 -9.53 14.22 -6.86
CA LYS A 211 -9.98 13.29 -7.90
C LYS A 211 -9.37 11.92 -7.67
N HIS A 212 -8.06 11.82 -7.46
CA HIS A 212 -7.40 10.54 -7.20
C HIS A 212 -7.92 9.82 -5.94
N SER A 213 -8.33 10.57 -4.90
CA SER A 213 -8.99 9.96 -3.73
C SER A 213 -10.36 9.34 -4.05
N THR A 214 -11.05 9.79 -5.11
CA THR A 214 -12.34 9.18 -5.50
C THR A 214 -12.19 7.75 -5.98
N PHE A 215 -11.01 7.37 -6.53
CA PHE A 215 -10.74 5.99 -6.94
C PHE A 215 -10.79 5.04 -5.74
N PHE A 216 -10.28 5.48 -4.58
CA PHE A 216 -10.43 4.73 -3.33
C PHE A 216 -11.91 4.43 -3.07
N ASN A 217 -12.76 5.45 -3.13
CA ASN A 217 -14.20 5.30 -2.89
C ASN A 217 -14.90 4.39 -3.91
N LEU A 218 -14.52 4.46 -5.19
CA LEU A 218 -15.07 3.58 -6.23
C LEU A 218 -14.75 2.10 -5.93
N VAL A 219 -13.55 1.83 -5.45
CA VAL A 219 -13.14 0.47 -5.07
C VAL A 219 -13.89 0.02 -3.81
N THR A 220 -13.88 0.82 -2.74
CA THR A 220 -14.50 0.44 -1.45
C THR A 220 -16.01 0.35 -1.51
N ASN A 221 -16.67 1.13 -2.38
CA ASN A 221 -18.11 1.03 -2.62
C ASN A 221 -18.50 -0.17 -3.49
N GLY A 222 -17.54 -0.96 -3.99
CA GLY A 222 -17.83 -2.19 -4.72
C GLY A 222 -18.25 -1.99 -6.18
N HIS A 223 -17.86 -0.89 -6.83
CA HIS A 223 -18.17 -0.71 -8.26
C HIS A 223 -17.60 -1.86 -9.10
N GLU A 224 -18.38 -2.40 -10.04
CA GLU A 224 -17.96 -3.56 -10.84
C GLU A 224 -16.66 -3.31 -11.60
N ASN A 225 -16.53 -2.14 -12.24
CA ASN A 225 -15.31 -1.71 -12.91
C ASN A 225 -14.87 -0.33 -12.39
N PRO A 226 -14.13 -0.28 -11.26
CA PRO A 226 -13.74 0.97 -10.62
C PRO A 226 -12.88 1.85 -11.53
N LEU A 227 -12.02 1.25 -12.36
CA LEU A 227 -11.17 1.99 -13.29
C LEU A 227 -11.98 2.66 -14.40
N TYR A 228 -12.94 1.94 -15.00
CA TYR A 228 -13.82 2.54 -16.01
C TYR A 228 -14.60 3.72 -15.45
N GLU A 229 -15.17 3.58 -14.24
CA GLU A 229 -15.88 4.68 -13.61
C GLU A 229 -14.94 5.85 -13.31
N PHE A 230 -13.72 5.57 -12.87
CA PHE A 230 -12.73 6.61 -12.62
C PHE A 230 -12.37 7.39 -13.89
N GLU A 231 -12.03 6.69 -14.98
CA GLU A 231 -11.64 7.30 -16.26
C GLU A 231 -12.79 8.06 -16.92
N LYS A 232 -14.03 7.57 -16.77
CA LYS A 232 -15.22 8.26 -17.27
C LYS A 232 -15.39 9.65 -16.65
N HIS A 233 -15.00 9.84 -15.39
CA HIS A 233 -15.07 11.13 -14.72
C HIS A 233 -13.77 11.95 -14.86
N HIS A 234 -12.65 11.31 -15.24
CA HIS A 234 -11.32 11.92 -15.34
C HIS A 234 -10.55 11.52 -16.62
N PRO A 235 -11.08 11.77 -17.83
CA PRO A 235 -10.55 11.19 -19.07
C PRO A 235 -9.17 11.70 -19.48
N LYS A 236 -8.80 12.94 -19.10
CA LYS A 236 -7.56 13.59 -19.58
C LYS A 236 -6.29 13.19 -18.84
N ASP A 237 -6.41 12.53 -17.68
CA ASP A 237 -5.27 12.23 -16.81
C ASP A 237 -4.57 10.89 -17.16
N PHE A 238 -5.15 10.09 -18.08
CA PHE A 238 -4.64 8.76 -18.49
C PHE A 238 -4.43 8.58 -20.01
N GLU A 239 -4.85 9.54 -20.84
CA GLU A 239 -4.78 9.44 -22.32
C GLU A 239 -3.35 9.57 -22.92
N GLU A 240 -2.36 10.03 -22.16
CA GLU A 240 -0.96 10.12 -22.65
C GLU A 240 -0.22 8.77 -22.70
N GLU A 241 -0.77 7.70 -22.10
CA GLU A 241 -0.16 6.35 -22.16
C GLU A 241 -0.67 5.53 -23.36
N ALA A 242 -1.96 5.64 -23.71
CA ALA A 242 -2.55 4.88 -24.82
C ALA A 242 -2.03 5.29 -26.22
N SER A 243 -1.46 6.49 -26.34
CA SER A 243 -0.89 6.99 -27.60
C SER A 243 0.57 6.57 -27.83
N LYS A 244 1.24 5.99 -26.83
CA LYS A 244 2.63 5.50 -26.94
C LYS A 244 2.75 4.02 -27.29
N GLU A 245 1.68 3.24 -27.13
CA GLU A 245 1.65 1.82 -27.55
C GLU A 245 1.11 1.61 -28.98
N ALA A 246 0.81 2.71 -29.70
CA ALA A 246 0.23 2.68 -31.05
C ALA A 246 1.22 3.09 -32.17
N VAL A 247 2.54 3.06 -31.92
CA VAL A 247 3.59 3.30 -32.95
C VAL A 247 4.64 2.20 -32.90
#